data_AF-A0A950LMP3-F1
#
_entry.id   AF-A0A950LMP3-F1
#
_cell.length_a   1.000
_cell.length_b   1.000
_cell.length_c   1.000
_cell.angle_alpha   90.00
_cell.angle_beta   90.00
_cell.angle_gamma   90.00
#
_symmetry.space_group_name_H-M   'P 1'
#
loop_
_entity.id
_entity.type
_entity.pdbx_description
1 polymer ?
#
loop_
_entity_poly.entity_id
_entity_poly.type
_entity_poly.pdbx_seq_one_letter_code
_entity_poly.pdbx_strand_id
1 'polypeptide(L)'
;MLGQTPNDQKQHVACPIDHNALEDALRKSVKPTGGPSNGGFDNQEWAAVVNRDGKVCAIAHSGEAVDDQWLASRAIAAEKANTANA
;
A
#
# COMPACT_ATOMS: atom_id res chain seq x y z
N MET A 1 14.71 -13.68 39.43
CA MET A 1 14.26 -12.39 38.88
C MET A 1 15.49 -11.67 38.33
N LEU A 2 15.79 -11.80 37.04
CA LEU A 2 16.83 -11.00 36.38
C LEU A 2 16.22 -10.48 35.07
N GLY A 3 16.19 -9.16 34.95
CA GLY A 3 15.41 -8.42 33.98
C GLY A 3 15.86 -8.62 32.53
N GLN A 4 14.88 -8.70 31.64
CA GLN A 4 15.06 -8.49 30.21
C GLN A 4 15.63 -7.09 29.98
N THR A 5 16.64 -7.00 29.10
CA THR A 5 17.18 -5.74 28.63
C THR A 5 16.08 -4.95 27.88
N PRO A 6 16.14 -3.60 27.82
CA PRO A 6 15.10 -2.78 27.19
C PRO A 6 14.94 -3.00 25.67
N ASN A 7 15.82 -3.79 25.05
CA ASN A 7 15.88 -4.02 23.61
C ASN A 7 15.15 -5.30 23.16
N ASP A 8 14.48 -5.99 24.09
CA ASP A 8 13.63 -7.15 23.84
C ASP A 8 12.14 -6.77 23.70
N GLN A 9 11.86 -5.47 23.54
CA GLN A 9 10.64 -5.01 22.89
C GLN A 9 10.78 -5.38 21.42
N LYS A 10 10.35 -6.59 21.05
CA LYS A 10 10.13 -7.04 19.67
C LYS A 10 9.84 -5.82 18.81
N GLN A 11 10.71 -5.50 17.88
CA GLN A 11 10.46 -4.45 16.90
C GLN A 11 9.31 -4.96 16.03
N HIS A 12 8.07 -4.77 16.49
CA HIS A 12 6.88 -4.88 15.66
C HIS A 12 7.21 -4.06 14.43
N VAL A 13 7.30 -4.70 13.26
CA VAL A 13 7.78 -3.99 12.08
C VAL A 13 6.76 -2.90 11.79
N ALA A 14 7.12 -1.66 12.13
CA ALA A 14 6.20 -0.55 12.05
C ALA A 14 5.74 -0.39 10.60
N CYS A 15 4.49 0.04 10.43
CA CYS A 15 4.00 0.36 9.11
C CYS A 15 4.83 1.52 8.53
N PRO A 16 5.47 1.35 7.37
CA PRO A 16 6.39 2.35 6.83
C PRO A 16 5.67 3.58 6.28
N ILE A 17 4.37 3.47 6.03
CA ILE A 17 3.51 4.51 5.47
C ILE A 17 2.08 4.31 5.97
N ASP A 18 1.33 5.41 6.08
CA ASP A 18 -0.11 5.39 6.38
C ASP A 18 -0.96 5.47 5.10
N HIS A 19 -2.28 5.45 5.27
CA HIS A 19 -3.24 5.50 4.16
C HIS A 19 -3.11 6.79 3.34
N ASN A 20 -3.08 7.96 3.98
CA ASN A 20 -3.08 9.25 3.29
C ASN A 20 -1.82 9.43 2.46
N ALA A 21 -0.67 9.09 3.02
CA ALA A 21 0.60 9.18 2.32
C ALA A 21 0.66 8.21 1.12
N LEU A 22 0.07 7.02 1.25
CA LEU A 22 -0.05 6.08 0.12
C LEU A 22 -1.00 6.62 -0.96
N GLU A 23 -2.16 7.15 -0.58
CA GLU A 23 -3.12 7.72 -1.51
C GLU A 23 -2.52 8.89 -2.30
N ASP A 24 -1.85 9.81 -1.60
CA ASP A 24 -1.15 10.94 -2.22
C ASP A 24 -0.09 10.48 -3.23
N ALA A 25 0.71 9.49 -2.86
CA ALA A 25 1.74 8.92 -3.73
C ALA A 25 1.12 8.25 -4.96
N LEU A 26 0.00 7.54 -4.77
CA LEU A 26 -0.71 6.85 -5.83
C LEU A 26 -1.31 7.84 -6.83
N ARG A 27 -2.07 8.84 -6.37
CA ARG A 27 -2.65 9.89 -7.22
C ARG A 27 -1.60 10.72 -7.97
N LYS A 28 -0.41 10.89 -7.38
CA LYS A 28 0.72 11.51 -8.07
C LYS A 28 1.28 10.65 -9.20
N SER A 29 1.19 9.33 -9.09
CA SER A 29 1.74 8.37 -10.05
C SER A 29 0.79 8.02 -11.20
N VAL A 30 -0.51 7.91 -10.93
CA VAL A 30 -1.52 7.53 -11.93
C VAL A 30 -1.99 8.76 -12.69
N LYS A 31 -2.03 8.68 -14.03
CA LYS A 31 -2.42 9.78 -14.92
C LYS A 31 -3.55 9.41 -15.87
N PRO A 32 -4.74 9.05 -15.34
CA PRO A 32 -5.85 8.52 -16.14
C PRO A 32 -6.46 9.55 -17.11
N THR A 33 -6.27 10.84 -16.83
CA THR A 33 -6.73 11.95 -17.65
C THR A 33 -5.62 12.55 -18.52
N GLY A 34 -4.49 11.85 -18.67
CA GLY A 34 -3.34 12.29 -19.46
C GLY A 34 -2.23 12.99 -18.65
N GLY A 35 -1.09 13.21 -19.31
CA GLY A 35 0.15 13.71 -18.70
C GLY A 35 1.32 12.77 -19.02
N PRO A 36 2.52 12.99 -18.43
CA PRO A 36 3.60 12.02 -18.51
C PRO A 36 3.17 10.72 -17.86
N SER A 37 2.97 9.69 -18.69
CA SER A 37 2.54 8.37 -18.24
C SER A 37 3.57 7.75 -17.28
N ASN A 38 3.09 6.91 -16.36
CA ASN A 38 3.96 6.06 -15.54
C ASN A 38 4.53 4.84 -16.30
N GLY A 39 4.27 4.76 -17.61
CA GLY A 39 4.68 3.65 -18.48
C GLY A 39 3.65 2.51 -18.54
N GLY A 40 2.53 2.62 -17.84
CA GLY A 40 1.41 1.69 -17.86
C GLY A 40 0.24 2.15 -18.73
N PHE A 41 -0.94 1.59 -18.47
CA PHE A 41 -2.19 1.97 -19.14
C PHE A 41 -2.87 3.19 -18.52
N ASP A 42 -2.30 3.74 -17.43
CA ASP A 42 -2.82 4.87 -16.67
C ASP A 42 -4.27 4.70 -16.18
N ASN A 43 -4.78 3.48 -16.03
CA ASN A 43 -6.09 3.25 -15.42
C ASN A 43 -6.09 3.61 -13.93
N GLN A 44 -7.25 3.98 -13.40
CA GLN A 44 -7.42 4.09 -11.95
C GLN A 44 -7.15 2.74 -11.27
N GLU A 45 -6.48 2.74 -10.12
CA GLU A 45 -5.96 1.53 -9.49
C GLU A 45 -6.10 1.53 -7.97
N TRP A 46 -5.86 0.34 -7.41
CA TRP A 46 -5.70 0.11 -5.98
C TRP A 46 -4.22 -0.15 -5.66
N ALA A 47 -3.72 0.44 -4.58
CA ALA A 47 -2.41 0.13 -4.02
C ALA A 47 -2.56 -0.49 -2.62
N ALA A 48 -1.64 -1.37 -2.26
CA ALA A 48 -1.54 -1.95 -0.93
C ALA A 48 -0.08 -1.97 -0.47
N VAL A 49 0.14 -1.72 0.82
CA VAL A 49 1.44 -1.85 1.47
C VAL A 49 1.34 -2.87 2.58
N VAL A 50 2.28 -3.81 2.59
CA VAL A 50 2.42 -4.88 3.58
C VAL A 50 3.77 -4.71 4.25
N ASN A 51 3.81 -4.78 5.59
CA ASN A 51 5.07 -4.75 6.33
C ASN A 51 5.78 -6.12 6.28
N ARG A 52 7.00 -6.18 6.83
CA ARG A 52 7.80 -7.42 6.81
C ARG A 52 7.14 -8.60 7.52
N ASP A 53 6.27 -8.33 8.49
CA ASP A 53 5.51 -9.35 9.23
C ASP A 53 4.26 -9.86 8.46
N GLY A 54 4.02 -9.37 7.23
CA GLY A 54 2.84 -9.75 6.44
C GLY A 54 1.56 -9.00 6.83
N LYS A 55 1.65 -7.98 7.69
CA LYS A 55 0.50 -7.13 8.06
C LYS A 55 0.24 -6.11 6.96
N VAL A 56 -1.00 -6.04 6.50
CA VAL A 56 -1.47 -4.92 5.65
C VAL A 56 -1.45 -3.63 6.45
N CYS A 57 -0.67 -2.67 5.98
CA CYS A 57 -0.46 -1.37 6.61
C CYS A 57 -1.37 -0.29 6.03
N ALA A 58 -1.56 -0.30 4.72
CA ALA A 58 -2.40 0.65 4.02
C ALA A 58 -2.97 0.02 2.75
N ILE A 59 -4.18 0.43 2.40
CA ILE A 59 -4.83 0.19 1.11
C ILE A 59 -5.39 1.53 0.66
N ALA A 60 -5.10 1.97 -0.55
CA ALA A 60 -5.56 3.25 -1.11
C ALA A 60 -5.96 3.10 -2.59
N HIS A 61 -6.67 4.10 -3.12
CA HIS A 61 -7.10 4.15 -4.51
C HIS A 61 -6.76 5.49 -5.18
N SER A 62 -6.69 5.53 -6.51
CA SER A 62 -6.34 6.74 -7.26
C SER A 62 -7.54 7.54 -7.75
N GLY A 63 -8.73 6.93 -7.85
CA GLY A 63 -9.96 7.62 -8.26
C GLY A 63 -10.61 8.47 -7.17
N GLU A 64 -11.54 9.32 -7.55
CA GLU A 64 -12.31 10.16 -6.62
C GLU A 64 -13.25 9.30 -5.76
N ALA A 65 -13.82 8.25 -6.34
CA ALA A 65 -14.65 7.27 -5.67
C ALA A 65 -13.97 5.90 -5.61
N VAL A 66 -14.41 5.05 -4.67
CA VAL A 66 -13.85 3.70 -4.47
C VAL A 66 -14.11 2.75 -5.65
N ASP A 67 -15.07 3.05 -6.51
CA ASP A 67 -15.50 2.26 -7.67
C ASP A 67 -15.04 2.82 -9.02
N ASP A 68 -14.27 3.92 -9.03
CA ASP A 68 -13.60 4.45 -10.24
C ASP A 68 -12.52 3.48 -10.79
N GLN A 69 -12.02 2.61 -9.91
CA GLN A 69 -11.13 1.49 -10.20
C GLN A 69 -11.87 0.19 -9.93
N TRP A 70 -11.47 -0.88 -10.61
CA TRP A 70 -12.16 -2.17 -10.46
C TRP A 70 -12.12 -2.65 -8.99
N LEU A 71 -13.29 -2.76 -8.35
CA LEU A 71 -13.40 -3.06 -6.91
C LEU A 71 -12.67 -4.35 -6.49
N ALA A 72 -12.66 -5.38 -7.34
CA ALA A 72 -11.95 -6.63 -7.06
C ALA A 72 -10.43 -6.45 -7.00
N SER A 73 -9.88 -5.47 -7.71
CA SER A 73 -8.44 -5.18 -7.69
C SER A 73 -7.93 -4.78 -6.30
N ARG A 74 -8.80 -4.36 -5.37
CA ARG A 74 -8.44 -4.12 -3.98
C ARG A 74 -7.83 -5.36 -3.31
N ALA A 75 -8.45 -6.52 -3.48
CA ALA A 75 -7.97 -7.78 -2.93
C ALA A 75 -6.68 -8.23 -3.65
N ILE A 76 -6.67 -8.13 -4.98
CA ILE A 76 -5.51 -8.48 -5.82
C ILE A 76 -4.28 -7.64 -5.45
N ALA A 77 -4.45 -6.34 -5.18
CA ALA A 77 -3.36 -5.47 -4.75
C ALA A 77 -2.74 -5.96 -3.42
N ALA A 78 -3.58 -6.33 -2.46
CA ALA A 78 -3.11 -6.90 -1.19
C ALA A 78 -2.42 -8.26 -1.39
N GLU A 79 -2.95 -9.12 -2.25
CA GLU A 79 -2.32 -10.43 -2.58
C GLU A 79 -0.96 -10.25 -3.25
N LYS A 80 -0.84 -9.32 -4.20
CA LYS A 80 0.44 -8.95 -4.84
C LYS A 80 1.44 -8.43 -3.82
N ALA A 81 1.02 -7.52 -2.93
CA ALA A 81 1.89 -6.96 -1.89
C ALA A 81 2.36 -8.04 -0.89
N ASN A 82 1.48 -8.96 -0.51
CA ASN A 82 1.85 -10.11 0.33
C ASN A 82 2.84 -11.03 -0.39
N THR A 83 2.62 -11.31 -1.68
CA THR A 83 3.52 -12.13 -2.49
C THR A 83 4.91 -11.49 -2.61
N ALA A 84 4.97 -10.17 -2.81
CA ALA A 84 6.24 -9.44 -2.88
C ALA A 84 6.99 -9.40 -1.54
N ASN A 85 6.29 -9.57 -0.42
CA ASN A 85 6.89 -9.67 0.91
C ASN A 85 7.39 -11.08 1.25
N ALA A 86 6.80 -12.12 0.66
CA ALA A 86 7.04 -13.53 0.95
C ALA A 86 8.39 -14.06 0.43
#